data_AF-A0A3P7PTA2-F1
#
_entry.id   AF-A0A3P7PTA2-F1
#
_cell.length_a   1.000
_cell.length_b   1.000
_cell.length_c   1.000
_cell.angle_alpha   90.00
_cell.angle_beta   90.00
_cell.angle_gamma   90.00
#
_symmetry.space_group_name_H-M   'P 1'
#
loop_
_entity.id
_entity.type
_entity.pdbx_description
1 polymer ?
#
loop_
_entity_poly.entity_id
_entity_poly.type
_entity_poly.pdbx_seq_one_letter_code
_entity_poly.pdbx_strand_id
1 'polypeptide(L)'
;MSLIGLLSVLDVLLEKKMEDLLLDLPVSDDIKNTLLGYDTPYSCAYKLCLTYERGEFDQLEGCSALMGYDLTQLTSHYVQAVKWADELHTLLQVPSQ
;
A
#
# COMPACT_ATOMS: atom_id res chain seq x y z
N MET A 1 4.53 -3.28 8.66
CA MET A 1 3.22 -2.77 8.13
C MET A 1 3.51 -2.00 6.85
N SER A 2 3.18 -2.53 5.66
CA SER A 2 3.52 -1.93 4.32
C SER A 2 3.32 -0.41 4.30
N LEU A 3 4.18 0.37 3.63
CA LEU A 3 4.01 1.84 3.52
C LEU A 3 2.63 2.18 2.93
N ILE A 4 2.14 1.36 1.99
CA ILE A 4 0.81 1.49 1.39
C ILE A 4 -0.31 1.13 2.39
N GLY A 5 -0.09 0.12 3.26
CA GLY A 5 -1.04 -0.23 4.32
C GLY A 5 -1.05 0.81 5.45
N LEU A 6 0.11 1.36 5.82
CA LEU A 6 0.23 2.50 6.74
C LEU A 6 -0.47 3.74 6.16
N LEU A 7 -0.28 3.99 4.87
CA LEU A 7 -0.95 5.06 4.14
C LEU A 7 -2.45 4.83 4.00
N SER A 8 -2.96 3.60 3.91
CA SER A 8 -4.41 3.35 3.80
C SER A 8 -5.17 3.61 5.10
N VAL A 9 -4.52 3.46 6.26
CA VAL A 9 -5.10 3.70 7.60
C VAL A 9 -4.75 5.10 8.13
N LEU A 10 -3.93 5.87 7.42
CA LEU A 10 -3.49 7.21 7.82
C LEU A 10 -4.66 8.20 7.98
N ASP A 11 -5.72 8.06 7.18
CA ASP A 11 -6.97 8.84 7.32
C ASP A 11 -7.63 8.61 8.69
N VAL A 12 -7.72 7.34 9.10
CA VAL A 12 -8.33 6.91 10.36
C VAL A 12 -7.45 7.29 11.57
N LEU A 13 -6.13 7.31 11.41
CA LEU A 13 -5.18 7.65 12.47
C LEU A 13 -5.02 9.17 12.68
N LEU A 14 -5.21 9.97 11.64
CA LEU A 14 -5.02 11.42 11.68
C LEU A 14 -6.32 12.22 11.70
N GLU A 15 -7.48 11.55 11.71
CA GLU A 15 -8.83 12.17 11.65
C GLU A 15 -8.96 13.17 10.48
N LYS A 16 -8.20 12.95 9.41
CA LYS A 16 -8.07 13.84 8.25
C LYS A 16 -8.32 13.04 6.99
N LYS A 17 -9.01 13.66 6.04
CA LYS A 17 -9.23 13.05 4.72
C LYS A 17 -7.89 12.73 4.08
N MET A 18 -7.77 11.55 3.48
CA MET A 18 -6.58 11.13 2.70
C MET A 18 -6.06 12.22 1.75
N GLU A 19 -6.98 12.97 1.12
CA GLU A 19 -6.70 14.12 0.25
C GLU A 19 -5.80 15.17 0.93
N ASP A 20 -6.09 15.52 2.17
CA ASP A 20 -5.36 16.53 2.93
C ASP A 20 -3.98 16.02 3.37
N LEU A 21 -3.84 14.73 3.62
CA LEU A 21 -2.59 14.10 4.04
C LEU A 21 -1.58 13.99 2.89
N LEU A 22 -2.06 13.80 1.66
CA LEU A 22 -1.22 13.64 0.48
C LEU A 22 -0.63 14.96 -0.03
N LEU A 23 -1.17 16.11 0.40
CA LEU A 23 -0.64 17.43 0.03
C LEU A 23 0.80 17.63 0.54
N ASP A 24 1.06 17.21 1.78
CA ASP A 24 2.34 17.44 2.46
C ASP A 24 3.37 16.31 2.22
N LEU A 25 2.96 15.22 1.57
CA LEU A 25 3.83 14.06 1.32
C LEU A 25 4.66 14.23 0.02
N PRO A 26 5.99 14.03 0.08
CA PRO A 26 6.87 14.06 -1.09
C PRO A 26 6.82 12.72 -1.87
N VAL A 27 5.63 12.36 -2.33
CA VAL A 27 5.39 11.17 -3.17
C VAL A 27 4.92 11.62 -4.57
N SER A 28 5.11 10.76 -5.57
CA SER A 28 4.68 11.08 -6.94
C SER A 28 3.16 11.21 -7.06
N ASP A 29 2.71 11.99 -8.04
CA ASP A 29 1.27 12.17 -8.31
C ASP A 29 0.57 10.85 -8.61
N ASP A 30 1.23 9.90 -9.27
CA ASP A 30 0.68 8.56 -9.50
C ASP A 30 0.38 7.82 -8.19
N ILE A 31 1.24 7.94 -7.17
CA ILE A 31 0.99 7.34 -5.85
C ILE A 31 -0.16 8.07 -5.15
N LYS A 32 -0.19 9.41 -5.19
CA LYS A 32 -1.30 10.20 -4.63
C LYS A 32 -2.62 9.79 -5.26
N ASN A 33 -2.66 9.75 -6.60
CA ASN A 33 -3.83 9.38 -7.37
C ASN A 33 -4.30 7.95 -7.07
N THR A 34 -3.37 7.02 -6.89
CA THR A 34 -3.69 5.63 -6.48
C THR A 34 -4.39 5.60 -5.12
N LEU A 35 -3.85 6.31 -4.14
CA LEU A 35 -4.39 6.37 -2.77
C LEU A 35 -5.73 7.10 -2.70
N LEU A 36 -5.99 8.01 -3.64
CA LEU A 36 -7.28 8.67 -3.83
C LEU A 36 -8.31 7.83 -4.60
N GLY A 37 -7.92 6.64 -5.07
CA GLY A 37 -8.80 5.72 -5.79
C GLY A 37 -8.90 5.97 -7.29
N TYR A 38 -8.06 6.83 -7.87
CA TYR A 38 -7.95 6.95 -9.32
C TYR A 38 -7.21 5.75 -9.92
N ASP A 39 -7.49 5.48 -11.20
CA ASP A 39 -6.82 4.41 -11.93
C ASP A 39 -5.45 4.88 -12.42
N THR A 40 -4.41 4.11 -12.09
CA THR A 40 -3.00 4.43 -12.31
C THR A 40 -2.23 3.12 -12.53
N PRO A 41 -0.95 3.18 -12.94
CA PRO A 41 -0.11 1.99 -13.02
C PRO A 41 0.00 1.19 -11.71
N TYR A 42 -0.18 1.83 -10.55
CA TYR A 42 -0.09 1.18 -9.24
C TYR A 42 -1.43 0.67 -8.70
N SER A 43 -2.55 1.00 -9.35
CA SER A 43 -3.90 0.68 -8.85
C SER A 43 -4.16 -0.82 -8.76
N CYS A 44 -3.62 -1.62 -9.68
CA CYS A 44 -3.68 -3.08 -9.58
C CYS A 44 -2.91 -3.61 -8.36
N ALA A 45 -1.71 -3.09 -8.07
CA ALA A 45 -0.92 -3.52 -6.93
C ALA A 45 -1.57 -3.08 -5.60
N TYR A 46 -2.12 -1.87 -5.58
CA TYR A 46 -2.87 -1.33 -4.45
C TYR A 46 -4.10 -2.16 -4.12
N LYS A 47 -4.95 -2.42 -5.12
CA LYS A 47 -6.15 -3.26 -4.97
C LYS A 47 -5.78 -4.65 -4.47
N LEU A 48 -4.71 -5.20 -5.02
CA LEU A 48 -4.21 -6.50 -4.66
C LEU A 48 -3.77 -6.59 -3.19
N CYS A 49 -3.07 -5.58 -2.68
CA CYS A 49 -2.72 -5.50 -1.25
C CYS A 49 -3.98 -5.43 -0.37
N LEU A 50 -4.95 -4.59 -0.73
CA LEU A 50 -6.21 -4.46 0.02
C LEU A 50 -7.02 -5.76 0.04
N THR A 51 -7.15 -6.42 -1.11
CA THR A 51 -7.88 -7.69 -1.23
C THR A 51 -7.17 -8.79 -0.44
N TYR A 52 -5.83 -8.83 -0.45
CA TYR A 52 -5.03 -9.76 0.35
C TYR A 52 -5.20 -9.51 1.86
N GLU A 53 -5.18 -8.25 2.30
CA GLU A 53 -5.41 -7.85 3.71
C GLU A 53 -6.81 -8.22 4.21
N ARG A 54 -7.82 -8.13 3.35
CA ARG A 54 -9.22 -8.46 3.67
C ARG A 54 -9.54 -9.95 3.56
N GLY A 55 -8.61 -10.75 3.04
CA GLY A 55 -8.84 -12.18 2.77
C GLY A 55 -9.85 -12.44 1.64
N GLU A 56 -10.09 -11.46 0.77
CA GLU A 56 -11.09 -11.51 -0.31
C GLU A 56 -10.50 -12.16 -1.59
N PHE A 57 -9.89 -13.34 -1.46
CA PHE A 57 -9.08 -13.97 -2.51
C PHE A 57 -9.83 -14.29 -3.82
N ASP A 58 -11.16 -14.37 -3.79
CA ASP A 58 -11.98 -14.57 -4.99
C ASP A 58 -11.92 -13.36 -5.94
N GLN A 59 -11.61 -12.15 -5.44
CA GLN A 59 -11.49 -10.93 -6.23
C GLN A 59 -10.06 -10.70 -6.76
N LEU A 60 -9.12 -11.57 -6.42
CA LEU A 60 -7.69 -11.41 -6.64
C LEU A 60 -7.23 -11.88 -8.04
N GLU A 61 -7.99 -12.78 -8.67
CA GLU A 61 -7.63 -13.41 -9.95
C GLU A 61 -7.50 -12.42 -11.11
N GLY A 62 -8.32 -11.36 -11.14
CA GLY A 62 -8.28 -10.37 -12.23
C GLY A 62 -7.01 -9.51 -12.23
N CYS A 63 -6.57 -9.06 -11.06
CA CYS A 63 -5.38 -8.21 -10.92
C CYS A 63 -4.08 -9.03 -10.92
N SER A 64 -4.09 -10.25 -10.38
CA SER A 64 -2.91 -11.13 -10.39
C SER A 64 -2.53 -11.54 -11.82
N ALA A 65 -3.52 -11.83 -12.67
CA ALA A 65 -3.32 -12.14 -14.08
C ALA A 65 -2.73 -10.96 -14.87
N LEU A 66 -3.19 -9.74 -14.59
CA LEU A 66 -2.67 -8.51 -15.20
C LEU A 66 -1.20 -8.23 -14.84
N MET A 67 -0.79 -8.61 -13.64
CA MET A 67 0.60 -8.44 -13.18
C MET A 67 1.49 -9.66 -13.46
N GLY A 68 0.91 -10.77 -13.92
CA GLY A 68 1.64 -12.01 -14.18
C GLY A 68 2.14 -12.73 -12.93
N TYR A 69 1.52 -12.50 -11.77
CA TYR A 69 1.90 -13.15 -10.51
C TYR A 69 0.92 -14.25 -10.14
N ASP A 70 1.44 -15.38 -9.65
CA ASP A 70 0.61 -16.36 -8.93
C ASP A 70 0.40 -15.96 -7.46
N LEU A 71 -0.56 -16.59 -6.77
CA LEU A 71 -0.90 -16.28 -5.37
C LEU A 71 0.29 -16.47 -4.41
N THR A 72 1.22 -17.37 -4.73
CA THR A 72 2.40 -17.66 -3.90
C THR A 72 3.43 -16.55 -4.02
N GLN A 73 3.72 -16.12 -5.25
CA GLN A 73 4.57 -14.97 -5.54
C GLN A 73 3.99 -13.72 -4.89
N LEU A 74 2.67 -13.58 -4.96
CA LEU A 74 1.97 -12.47 -4.35
C LEU A 74 2.12 -12.41 -2.84
N THR A 75 1.93 -13.55 -2.19
CA THR A 75 2.14 -13.71 -0.75
C THR A 75 3.58 -13.33 -0.39
N SER A 76 4.56 -13.78 -1.17
CA SER A 76 5.96 -13.45 -0.96
C SER A 76 6.23 -11.95 -1.07
N HIS A 77 5.73 -11.31 -2.14
CA HIS A 77 5.88 -9.87 -2.37
C HIS A 77 5.18 -9.04 -1.29
N TYR A 78 3.98 -9.44 -0.88
CA TYR A 78 3.26 -8.78 0.20
C TYR A 78 4.02 -8.89 1.53
N VAL A 79 4.50 -10.09 1.89
CA VAL A 79 5.32 -10.30 3.10
C VAL A 79 6.60 -9.46 3.06
N GLN A 80 7.24 -9.36 1.89
CA GLN A 80 8.44 -8.53 1.72
C GLN A 80 8.13 -7.04 1.88
N ALA A 81 7.02 -6.55 1.33
CA ALA A 81 6.58 -5.17 1.51
C ALA A 81 6.26 -4.85 2.97
N VAL A 82 5.63 -5.78 3.69
CA VAL A 82 5.34 -5.64 5.12
C VAL A 82 6.62 -5.57 5.94
N LYS A 83 7.61 -6.43 5.64
CA LYS A 83 8.93 -6.41 6.29
C LYS A 83 9.66 -5.10 6.06
N TRP A 84 9.75 -4.66 4.80
CA TRP A 84 10.45 -3.43 4.45
C TRP A 84 9.87 -2.21 5.19
N ALA A 85 8.55 -2.17 5.32
CA ALA A 85 7.90 -1.07 6.00
C ALA A 85 7.99 -1.16 7.54
N ASP A 86 8.15 -2.36 8.10
CA ASP A 86 8.49 -2.56 9.51
C ASP A 86 9.93 -2.09 9.83
N GLU A 87 10.86 -2.36 8.91
CA GLU A 87 12.24 -1.85 8.96
C GLU A 87 12.27 -0.32 8.87
N LEU A 88 11.49 0.28 7.95
CA LEU A 88 11.32 1.73 7.84
C LEU A 88 10.75 2.36 9.11
N HIS A 89 9.72 1.76 9.72
CA HIS A 89 9.17 2.21 11.00
C HIS A 89 10.25 2.23 12.06
N THR A 90 11.03 1.15 12.17
CA THR A 90 12.14 1.05 13.13
C THR A 90 13.20 2.12 12.90
N LEU A 91 13.55 2.38 11.63
CA LEU A 91 14.51 3.43 11.26
C LEU A 91 14.00 4.84 11.60
N LEU A 92 12.71 5.12 11.41
CA LEU A 92 12.10 6.41 11.75
C LEU A 92 11.95 6.64 13.26
N GLN A 93 12.02 5.57 14.07
CA GLN A 93 12.03 5.67 15.54
C GLN A 93 13.43 5.82 16.14
N VAL A 94 14.50 5.77 15.33
CA VAL A 94 15.86 6.04 15.81
C VAL A 94 15.96 7.52 16.17
N PRO A 95 16.27 7.90 17.42
CA PRO A 95 16.47 9.30 17.78
C PRO A 95 17.64 9.81 16.94
N SER A 96 17.42 10.92 16.23
CA SER A 96 18.49 11.71 15.63
C SER A 96 19.52 12.05 16.71
N GLN A 97 20.65 11.32 16.71
CA GLN A 97 21.87 11.75 17.40
C GLN A 97 22.52 12.88 16.63
#